data_AF-A0A1I5GCP9-F1
#
_entry.id   AF-A0A1I5GCP9-F1
#
_cell.length_a   1.000
_cell.length_b   1.000
_cell.length_c   1.000
_cell.angle_alpha   90.00
_cell.angle_beta   90.00
_cell.angle_gamma   90.00
#
_symmetry.space_group_name_H-M   'P 1'
#
loop_
_entity.id
_entity.type
_entity.pdbx_description
1 polymer ?
#
loop_
_entity_poly.entity_id
_entity_poly.type
_entity_poly.pdbx_seq_one_letter_code
_entity_poly.pdbx_strand_id
1 'polypeptide(L)'
;MFSNKNILCLDLEIGNSITAAEQFNINIVSANLADFNFRFGSEIVLHYSSNTGEFEPMDADDLLAWWFCDGIKELLALANSKANHSKEYIDRYISNRKNEVGHLKISSTFGSYCKRYHNYSPLGFLSYDNEEYVKKQMNSLLV
;
A
#
# COMPACT_ATOMS: atom_id res chain seq x y z
N MET A 1 14.91 3.30 13.54
CA MET A 1 13.69 2.98 14.31
C MET A 1 12.54 3.67 13.59
N PHE A 2 11.79 2.92 12.79
CA PHE A 2 10.67 3.49 12.03
C PHE A 2 9.53 3.77 13.01
N SER A 3 9.19 5.05 13.16
CA SER A 3 8.05 5.47 13.96
C SER A 3 6.82 5.34 13.04
N ASN A 4 5.96 4.36 13.31
CA ASN A 4 4.72 4.13 12.55
C ASN A 4 3.67 5.19 12.92
N LYS A 5 3.98 6.48 12.70
CA LYS A 5 3.18 7.62 13.19
C LYS A 5 1.75 7.66 12.65
N ASN A 6 1.48 6.97 11.55
CA ASN A 6 0.21 6.93 10.85
C ASN A 6 -0.55 5.60 11.02
N ILE A 7 -0.05 4.67 11.85
CA ILE A 7 -0.75 3.44 12.21
C ILE A 7 -0.86 3.35 13.73
N LEU A 8 -2.08 3.29 14.24
CA LEU A 8 -2.38 3.08 15.65
C LEU A 8 -2.72 1.63 15.91
N CYS A 9 -2.16 1.04 16.96
CA CYS A 9 -2.47 -0.31 17.41
C CYS A 9 -3.19 -0.20 18.76
N LEU A 10 -4.50 0.07 18.75
CA LEU A 10 -5.26 0.38 19.97
C LEU A 10 -5.64 -0.89 20.74
N ASP A 11 -5.78 -2.02 20.04
CA ASP A 11 -6.16 -3.33 20.60
C ASP A 11 -5.05 -4.02 21.41
N LEU A 12 -3.92 -3.34 21.65
CA LEU A 12 -2.81 -3.84 22.47
C LEU A 12 -3.16 -3.76 23.97
N GLU A 13 -4.20 -4.47 24.41
CA GLU A 13 -4.50 -4.67 25.83
C GLU A 13 -4.12 -6.08 26.32
N ILE A 14 -3.40 -6.09 27.43
CA ILE A 14 -3.09 -7.20 28.37
C ILE A 14 -2.81 -8.57 27.73
N GLY A 15 -1.64 -8.72 27.10
CA GLY A 15 -1.00 -10.03 26.87
C GLY A 15 -0.68 -10.39 25.43
N ASN A 16 -1.24 -9.67 24.45
CA ASN A 16 -0.91 -9.88 23.04
C ASN A 16 0.26 -8.97 22.62
N SER A 17 1.34 -9.58 22.16
CA SER A 17 2.47 -8.88 21.54
C SER A 17 2.36 -8.96 20.02
N ILE A 18 2.67 -7.86 19.33
CA ILE A 18 2.84 -7.85 17.88
C ILE A 18 3.93 -8.86 17.51
N THR A 19 3.60 -9.83 16.65
CA THR A 19 4.56 -10.78 16.10
C THR A 19 5.49 -10.11 15.09
N ALA A 20 6.62 -10.74 14.76
CA ALA A 20 7.54 -10.20 13.76
C ALA A 20 6.89 -10.04 12.37
N ALA A 21 5.97 -10.94 11.99
CA ALA A 21 5.25 -10.88 10.72
C ALA A 21 4.27 -9.70 10.69
N GLU A 22 3.54 -9.47 11.77
CA GLU A 22 2.64 -8.31 11.90
C GLU A 22 3.44 -7.01 11.92
N GLN A 23 4.56 -6.97 12.63
CA GLN A 23 5.44 -5.80 12.64
C GLN A 23 5.97 -5.48 11.24
N PHE A 24 6.32 -6.51 10.46
CA PHE A 24 6.69 -6.34 9.06
C PHE A 24 5.55 -5.73 8.25
N ASN A 25 4.34 -6.29 8.33
CA ASN A 25 3.16 -5.77 7.62
C ASN A 25 2.84 -4.32 8.01
N ILE A 26 2.84 -3.99 9.30
CA ILE A 26 2.61 -2.64 9.81
C ILE A 26 3.65 -1.66 9.23
N ASN A 27 4.92 -2.04 9.18
CA ASN A 27 5.98 -1.20 8.63
C ASN A 27 5.79 -0.95 7.12
N ILE A 28 5.42 -2.00 6.36
CA ILE A 28 5.12 -1.86 4.93
C ILE A 28 3.92 -0.93 4.72
N VAL A 29 2.81 -1.15 5.43
CA VAL A 29 1.61 -0.31 5.30
C VAL A 29 1.90 1.13 5.71
N SER A 30 2.61 1.34 6.83
CA SER A 30 2.97 2.68 7.32
C SER A 30 3.80 3.47 6.31
N ALA A 31 4.83 2.84 5.71
CA ALA A 31 5.69 3.50 4.72
C ALA A 31 4.90 3.90 3.46
N ASN A 32 4.04 3.02 2.96
CA ASN A 32 3.23 3.29 1.77
C ASN A 32 2.10 4.29 2.06
N LEU A 33 1.54 4.30 3.27
CA LEU A 33 0.55 5.30 3.70
C LEU A 33 1.19 6.68 3.86
N ALA A 34 2.43 6.77 4.33
CA ALA A 34 3.13 8.05 4.46
C ALA A 34 3.37 8.69 3.09
N ASP A 35 3.82 7.90 2.11
CA ASP A 35 3.96 8.35 0.73
C ASP A 35 2.60 8.72 0.09
N PHE A 36 1.57 7.91 0.34
CA PHE A 36 0.22 8.21 -0.12
C PHE A 36 -0.30 9.53 0.46
N ASN A 37 -0.16 9.75 1.76
CA ASN A 37 -0.51 11.01 2.43
C ASN A 37 0.22 12.21 1.83
N PHE A 38 1.53 12.08 1.60
CA PHE A 38 2.32 13.13 0.97
C PHE A 38 1.80 13.48 -0.43
N ARG A 39 1.54 12.47 -1.28
CA ARG A 39 1.06 12.70 -2.64
C ARG A 39 -0.35 13.25 -2.67
N PHE A 40 -1.23 12.78 -1.79
CA PHE A 40 -2.62 13.23 -1.74
C PHE A 40 -2.82 14.54 -0.99
N GLY A 41 -1.86 14.97 -0.17
CA GLY A 41 -2.00 16.13 0.71
C GLY A 41 -2.96 15.84 1.87
N SER A 42 -2.90 14.63 2.41
CA SER A 42 -3.77 14.13 3.49
C SER A 42 -2.96 13.76 4.73
N GLU A 43 -3.65 13.57 5.86
CA GLU A 43 -3.05 13.16 7.13
C GLU A 43 -3.77 11.91 7.67
N ILE A 44 -4.06 10.95 6.78
CA ILE A 44 -4.77 9.72 7.12
C ILE A 44 -4.00 8.94 8.17
N VAL A 45 -4.73 8.46 9.17
CA VAL A 45 -4.27 7.52 10.20
C VAL A 45 -5.16 6.28 10.13
N LEU A 46 -4.54 5.10 10.19
CA LEU A 46 -5.26 3.83 10.24
C LEU A 46 -5.15 3.20 11.61
N HIS A 47 -6.18 2.45 11.99
CA HIS A 47 -6.15 1.50 13.08
C HIS A 47 -5.73 0.12 12.58
N TYR A 48 -4.79 -0.53 13.26
CA TYR A 48 -4.45 -1.93 13.08
C TYR A 48 -5.06 -2.74 14.23
N SER A 49 -5.93 -3.70 13.90
CA SER A 49 -6.46 -4.63 14.88
C SER A 49 -5.58 -5.86 15.01
N SER A 50 -4.98 -6.07 16.17
CA SER A 50 -4.19 -7.28 16.46
C SER A 50 -5.04 -8.55 16.56
N ASN A 51 -6.37 -8.42 16.65
CA ASN A 51 -7.28 -9.56 16.71
C ASN A 51 -7.59 -10.12 15.32
N THR A 52 -7.75 -9.24 14.33
CA THR A 52 -8.11 -9.63 12.95
C THR A 52 -6.91 -9.59 11.99
N GLY A 53 -5.88 -8.81 12.32
CA GLY A 53 -4.75 -8.54 11.44
C GLY A 53 -5.06 -7.56 10.31
N GLU A 54 -6.19 -6.85 10.39
CA GLU A 54 -6.67 -5.93 9.35
C GLU A 54 -6.39 -4.47 9.71
N PHE A 55 -6.40 -3.62 8.68
CA PHE A 55 -6.18 -2.18 8.78
C PHE A 55 -7.45 -1.43 8.38
N GLU A 56 -7.90 -0.53 9.24
CA GLU A 56 -9.15 0.19 9.08
C GLU A 56 -8.94 1.70 9.22
N PRO A 57 -9.68 2.55 8.48
CA PRO A 57 -9.65 3.99 8.71
C PRO A 57 -10.04 4.34 10.13
N MET A 58 -9.33 5.30 10.74
CA MET A 58 -9.74 5.87 12.03
C MET A 58 -11.04 6.67 11.90
N ASP A 59 -11.24 7.33 10.75
CA ASP A 59 -12.47 8.02 10.36
C ASP A 59 -13.19 7.18 9.29
N ALA A 60 -14.35 6.64 9.64
CA ALA A 60 -15.12 5.75 8.77
C ALA A 60 -15.70 6.46 7.53
N ASP A 61 -15.84 7.79 7.58
CA ASP A 61 -16.35 8.59 6.46
C ASP A 61 -15.24 9.02 5.48
N ASP A 62 -13.97 8.75 5.79
CA ASP A 62 -12.84 9.06 4.93
C ASP A 62 -12.73 8.08 3.75
N LEU A 63 -13.36 8.45 2.64
CA LEU A 63 -13.31 7.71 1.37
C LEU A 63 -11.89 7.53 0.84
N LEU A 64 -10.99 8.47 1.10
CA LEU A 64 -9.60 8.41 0.63
C LEU A 64 -8.81 7.36 1.44
N ALA A 65 -9.08 7.25 2.74
CA ALA A 65 -8.54 6.21 3.61
C ALA A 65 -9.04 4.82 3.20
N TRP A 66 -10.35 4.66 2.95
CA TRP A 66 -10.90 3.40 2.45
C TRP A 66 -10.25 2.96 1.13
N TRP A 67 -10.07 3.89 0.21
CA TRP A 67 -9.42 3.59 -1.06
C TRP A 67 -7.97 3.14 -0.89
N PHE A 68 -7.24 3.66 0.10
CA PHE A 68 -5.93 3.13 0.47
C PHE A 68 -6.04 1.71 1.03
N CYS A 69 -6.94 1.48 1.98
CA CYS A 69 -7.17 0.19 2.63
C CYS A 69 -7.50 -0.95 1.63
N ASP A 70 -8.30 -0.67 0.60
CA ASP A 70 -8.60 -1.64 -0.47
C ASP A 70 -7.34 -2.22 -1.14
N GLY A 71 -6.27 -1.44 -1.20
CA GLY A 71 -5.00 -1.86 -1.79
C GLY A 71 -4.06 -2.62 -0.86
N ILE A 72 -4.33 -2.66 0.46
CA ILE A 72 -3.41 -3.22 1.46
C ILE A 72 -3.22 -4.72 1.25
N LYS A 73 -4.29 -5.47 0.93
CA LYS A 73 -4.21 -6.93 0.74
C LYS A 73 -3.25 -7.32 -0.37
N GLU A 74 -3.32 -6.64 -1.51
CA GLU A 74 -2.41 -6.90 -2.62
C GLU A 74 -0.98 -6.42 -2.32
N LEU A 75 -0.83 -5.25 -1.67
CA LEU A 75 0.46 -4.74 -1.22
C LEU A 75 1.17 -5.75 -0.31
N LEU A 76 0.48 -6.26 0.70
CA LEU A 76 1.02 -7.23 1.64
C LEU A 76 1.26 -8.60 1.00
N ALA A 77 0.39 -9.02 0.07
CA ALA A 77 0.62 -10.25 -0.70
C ALA A 77 1.88 -10.16 -1.56
N LEU A 78 2.19 -8.99 -2.13
CA LEU A 78 3.43 -8.76 -2.85
C LEU A 78 4.63 -8.68 -1.88
N ALA A 79 4.50 -7.97 -0.77
CA ALA A 79 5.58 -7.79 0.22
C ALA A 79 6.01 -9.09 0.89
N ASN A 80 5.05 -9.98 1.18
CA ASN A 80 5.32 -11.30 1.75
C ASN A 80 5.67 -12.36 0.70
N SER A 81 5.78 -11.98 -0.58
CA SER A 81 6.20 -12.88 -1.66
C SER A 81 7.72 -12.85 -1.89
N LYS A 82 8.20 -13.71 -2.80
CA LYS A 82 9.59 -13.66 -3.29
C LYS A 82 9.82 -12.54 -4.30
N ALA A 83 9.10 -11.42 -4.24
CA ALA A 83 9.11 -10.37 -5.25
C ALA A 83 10.52 -9.91 -5.65
N ASN A 84 11.44 -9.76 -4.69
CA ASN A 84 12.83 -9.40 -4.98
C ASN A 84 13.62 -10.43 -5.79
N HIS A 85 13.25 -11.69 -5.69
CA HIS A 85 13.97 -12.81 -6.28
C HIS A 85 13.16 -13.48 -7.40
N SER A 86 11.98 -12.95 -7.72
CA SER A 86 11.09 -13.52 -8.72
C SER A 86 10.33 -12.42 -9.46
N LYS A 87 10.76 -12.20 -10.70
CA LYS A 87 10.14 -11.32 -11.68
C LYS A 87 8.66 -11.63 -11.89
N GLU A 88 8.25 -12.89 -11.75
CA GLU A 88 6.86 -13.33 -11.89
C GLU A 88 5.90 -12.58 -10.95
N TYR A 89 6.27 -12.42 -9.67
CA TYR A 89 5.42 -11.72 -8.71
C TYR A 89 5.29 -10.22 -9.02
N ILE A 90 6.39 -9.60 -9.47
CA ILE A 90 6.41 -8.19 -9.88
C ILE A 90 5.56 -8.00 -11.15
N ASP A 91 5.74 -8.86 -12.16
CA ASP A 91 4.97 -8.80 -13.40
C ASP A 91 3.47 -9.02 -13.14
N ARG A 92 3.11 -9.92 -12.22
CA ARG A 92 1.71 -10.13 -11.81
C ARG A 92 1.11 -8.86 -11.19
N TYR A 93 1.85 -8.19 -10.30
CA TYR A 93 1.42 -6.90 -9.73
C TYR A 93 1.21 -5.84 -10.82
N ILE A 94 2.14 -5.70 -11.77
CA ILE A 94 2.02 -4.75 -12.88
C ILE A 94 0.83 -5.11 -13.78
N SER A 95 0.60 -6.39 -14.04
CA SER A 95 -0.54 -6.86 -14.84
C SER A 95 -1.88 -6.51 -14.19
N ASN A 96 -2.01 -6.67 -12.88
CA ASN A 96 -3.21 -6.26 -12.14
C ASN A 96 -3.46 -4.76 -12.27
N ARG A 97 -2.41 -3.94 -12.13
CA ARG A 97 -2.50 -2.49 -12.33
C ARG A 97 -2.90 -2.11 -13.76
N LYS A 98 -2.37 -2.81 -14.76
CA LYS A 98 -2.75 -2.61 -16.17
C LYS A 98 -4.23 -2.91 -16.41
N ASN A 99 -4.75 -3.99 -15.84
CA ASN A 99 -6.17 -4.34 -15.94
C ASN A 99 -7.05 -3.27 -15.26
N GLU A 100 -6.67 -2.82 -14.07
CA GLU A 100 -7.36 -1.77 -13.33
C GLU A 100 -7.42 -0.45 -14.12
N VAL A 101 -6.29 0.00 -14.69
CA VAL A 101 -6.24 1.17 -15.61
C VAL A 101 -7.19 1.00 -16.78
N GLY A 102 -7.22 -0.18 -17.39
CA GLY A 102 -8.11 -0.48 -18.51
C GLY A 102 -9.58 -0.23 -18.17
N HIS A 103 -10.00 -0.58 -16.96
CA HIS A 103 -11.35 -0.31 -16.47
C HIS A 103 -11.59 1.17 -16.09
N LEU A 104 -10.56 1.85 -15.55
CA LEU A 104 -10.67 3.22 -15.06
C LEU A 104 -10.55 4.30 -16.13
N LYS A 105 -9.95 4.03 -17.31
CA LYS A 105 -9.90 5.01 -18.43
C LYS A 105 -11.29 5.45 -18.93
N ILE A 106 -12.36 4.81 -18.47
CA ILE A 106 -13.77 5.11 -18.81
C ILE A 106 -14.50 5.79 -17.62
N SER A 107 -13.83 6.03 -16.48
CA SER A 107 -14.44 6.59 -15.26
C SER A 107 -13.86 7.95 -14.85
N SER A 108 -14.63 8.69 -14.05
CA SER A 108 -14.21 9.95 -13.42
C SER A 108 -13.10 9.78 -12.37
N THR A 109 -12.74 8.54 -12.01
CA THR A 109 -11.74 8.21 -10.99
C THR A 109 -10.33 8.05 -11.55
N PHE A 110 -10.14 8.14 -12.88
CA PHE A 110 -8.82 8.02 -13.51
C PHE A 110 -7.80 9.07 -13.02
N GLY A 111 -8.24 10.31 -12.77
CA GLY A 111 -7.35 11.36 -12.27
C GLY A 111 -6.74 11.03 -10.90
N SER A 112 -7.58 10.54 -9.96
CA SER A 112 -7.11 10.05 -8.67
C SER A 112 -6.16 8.87 -8.85
N TYR A 113 -6.50 7.92 -9.72
CA TYR A 113 -5.64 6.76 -10.01
C TYR A 113 -4.25 7.20 -10.50
N CYS A 114 -4.18 8.13 -11.45
CA CYS A 114 -2.90 8.68 -11.91
C CYS A 114 -2.11 9.28 -10.75
N LYS A 115 -2.75 10.05 -9.87
CA LYS A 115 -2.10 10.60 -8.68
C LYS A 115 -1.57 9.50 -7.74
N ARG A 116 -2.32 8.40 -7.57
CA ARG A 116 -1.93 7.24 -6.74
C ARG A 116 -0.80 6.40 -7.31
N TYR A 117 -0.53 6.45 -8.60
CA TYR A 117 0.49 5.59 -9.20
C TYR A 117 1.59 6.34 -9.96
N HIS A 118 1.50 7.67 -10.07
CA HIS A 118 2.54 8.48 -10.68
C HIS A 118 3.83 8.41 -9.87
N ASN A 119 4.90 8.02 -10.54
CA ASN A 119 6.25 7.85 -10.00
C ASN A 119 6.30 6.98 -8.73
N TYR A 120 5.39 6.01 -8.62
CA TYR A 120 5.25 5.19 -7.43
C TYR A 120 5.64 3.73 -7.68
N SER A 121 6.29 3.15 -6.68
CA SER A 121 6.44 1.71 -6.48
C SER A 121 6.15 1.37 -5.01
N PRO A 122 5.66 0.16 -4.71
CA PRO A 122 5.54 -0.32 -3.33
C PRO A 122 6.86 -0.18 -2.56
N LEU A 123 6.79 0.44 -1.38
CA LEU A 123 7.96 0.78 -0.57
C LEU A 123 8.23 -0.27 0.51
N GLY A 124 9.50 -0.38 0.90
CA GLY A 124 9.94 -1.05 2.12
C GLY A 124 10.32 -2.52 1.97
N PHE A 125 10.12 -3.12 0.80
CA PHE A 125 10.47 -4.53 0.57
C PHE A 125 11.10 -4.83 -0.79
N LEU A 126 11.11 -3.89 -1.74
CA LEU A 126 11.73 -4.09 -3.05
C LEU A 126 13.21 -3.66 -3.05
N SER A 127 14.03 -4.27 -3.89
CA SER A 127 15.36 -3.76 -4.23
C SER A 127 15.23 -2.52 -5.11
N TYR A 128 16.26 -1.67 -5.12
CA TYR A 128 16.29 -0.47 -5.93
C TYR A 128 15.95 -0.74 -7.41
N ASP A 129 16.55 -1.76 -8.02
CA ASP A 129 16.31 -2.09 -9.42
C ASP A 129 14.85 -2.49 -9.69
N ASN A 130 14.24 -3.22 -8.75
CA ASN A 130 12.84 -3.63 -8.86
C ASN A 130 11.91 -2.43 -8.62
N GLU A 131 12.21 -1.55 -7.68
CA GLU A 131 11.47 -0.29 -7.48
C GLU A 131 11.47 0.56 -8.76
N GLU A 132 12.64 0.78 -9.35
CA GLU A 132 12.77 1.57 -10.59
C GLU A 132 12.06 0.90 -11.77
N TYR A 133 12.13 -0.43 -11.87
CA TYR A 133 11.35 -1.16 -12.87
C TYR A 133 9.84 -0.97 -12.68
N VAL A 134 9.33 -1.12 -11.44
CA VAL A 134 7.90 -0.90 -11.15
C VAL A 134 7.50 0.53 -11.48
N LYS A 135 8.24 1.55 -11.02
CA LYS A 135 7.94 2.97 -11.32
C LYS A 135 7.86 3.21 -12.82
N LYS A 136 8.82 2.69 -13.59
CA LYS A 136 8.84 2.83 -15.05
C LYS A 136 7.60 2.21 -15.69
N GLN A 137 7.25 0.99 -15.29
CA GLN A 137 6.07 0.29 -15.84
C GLN A 137 4.79 1.03 -15.44
N MET A 138 4.62 1.41 -14.18
CA MET A 138 3.46 2.15 -13.70
C MET A 138 3.28 3.48 -14.43
N ASN A 139 4.34 4.29 -14.55
CA ASN A 139 4.29 5.55 -15.29
C ASN A 139 3.85 5.37 -16.74
N SER A 140 4.26 4.28 -17.41
CA SER A 140 3.86 4.00 -18.78
C SER A 140 2.36 3.70 -18.94
N LEU A 141 1.68 3.28 -17.87
CA LEU A 141 0.24 3.01 -17.88
C LEU A 141 -0.61 4.28 -17.72
N LEU A 142 -0.03 5.36 -17.18
CA LEU A 142 -0.71 6.61 -16.87
C LEU A 142 -0.76 7.59 -18.04
N VAL A 143 -0.17 7.21 -19.18
CA VAL A 143 -0.14 7.97 -20.44
C VAL A 143 -1.29 7.59 -21.37
#